data_AF-A0A3C1L174-F1
#
_entry.id   AF-A0A3C1L174-F1
#
_cell.length_a   1.000
_cell.length_b   1.000
_cell.length_c   1.000
_cell.angle_alpha   90.00
_cell.angle_beta   90.00
_cell.angle_gamma   90.00
#
_symmetry.space_group_name_H-M   'P 1'
#
loop_
_entity.id
_entity.type
_entity.pdbx_description
1 polymer ?
#
loop_
_entity_poly.entity_id
_entity_poly.type
_entity_poly.pdbx_seq_one_letter_code
_entity_poly.pdbx_strand_id
1 'polypeptide(L)'
;MVTTRGVASRLLGVGKEAHEVVLRLLDVVEDPVAGVNRTERAQVQEVIASLQSDQVEAIPWHEVQPMIAELLRMQGAWMGLMMGLVFFVIAFVIVGTMSMALLERTWEFGLLRALGTSPSAIAALILAEAGWLGALGGGVGMILGHLVNVCLAHIGIDLSDVEFVVTFDEPIRPVADLPVAFALAMSFVLLTILVSAVAAFRATRIPPGIALRQR
;
A
#
# COMPACT_ATOMS: atom_id res chain seq x y z
N MET A 1 -5.74 -5.65 -26.57
CA MET A 1 -6.28 -6.80 -27.33
C MET A 1 -6.52 -6.33 -28.76
N VAL A 2 -6.02 -7.06 -29.75
CA VAL A 2 -6.13 -6.69 -31.15
C VAL A 2 -7.09 -7.66 -31.81
N THR A 3 -8.25 -7.17 -32.21
CA THR A 3 -9.30 -7.99 -32.82
C THR A 3 -9.34 -7.71 -34.31
N THR A 4 -9.08 -8.75 -35.12
CA THR A 4 -9.59 -8.85 -36.50
C THR A 4 -9.39 -10.23 -37.09
N ARG A 5 -10.48 -10.75 -37.66
CA ARG A 5 -10.70 -12.10 -38.17
C ARG A 5 -9.83 -12.50 -39.39
N GLY A 6 -9.19 -11.52 -40.06
CA GLY A 6 -8.58 -11.72 -41.38
C GLY A 6 -7.08 -11.43 -41.50
N VAL A 7 -6.50 -10.63 -40.59
CA VAL A 7 -5.10 -10.17 -40.68
C VAL A 7 -4.19 -11.02 -39.81
N ALA A 8 -4.64 -11.35 -38.58
CA ALA A 8 -3.91 -12.22 -37.67
C ALA A 8 -3.66 -13.63 -38.26
N SER A 9 -4.66 -14.19 -38.94
CA SER A 9 -4.57 -15.51 -39.60
C SER A 9 -3.59 -15.51 -40.79
N ARG A 10 -3.48 -14.41 -41.55
CA ARG A 10 -2.51 -14.31 -42.64
C ARG A 10 -1.08 -14.08 -42.16
N LEU A 11 -0.89 -13.33 -41.07
CA LEU A 11 0.43 -13.03 -40.53
C LEU A 11 1.09 -14.24 -39.85
N LEU A 12 0.30 -15.13 -39.24
CA LEU A 12 0.80 -16.26 -38.46
C LEU A 12 0.67 -17.62 -39.17
N GLY A 13 0.08 -17.66 -40.38
CA GLY A 13 -0.10 -18.90 -41.14
C GLY A 13 -1.08 -19.90 -40.50
N VAL A 14 -1.70 -19.54 -39.38
CA VAL A 14 -2.79 -20.27 -38.75
C VAL A 14 -4.05 -19.93 -39.55
N GLY A 15 -4.80 -20.93 -40.02
CA GLY A 15 -5.99 -20.74 -40.86
C GLY A 15 -7.08 -19.85 -40.24
N LYS A 16 -8.31 -19.90 -40.78
CA LYS A 16 -9.46 -19.04 -40.40
C LYS A 16 -9.95 -19.13 -38.94
N GLU A 17 -9.16 -19.66 -38.01
CA GLU A 17 -9.55 -19.97 -36.64
C GLU A 17 -9.13 -18.92 -35.60
N ALA A 18 -8.16 -18.05 -35.89
CA ALA A 18 -7.77 -16.99 -34.96
C ALA A 18 -8.84 -15.87 -34.91
N HIS A 19 -9.63 -15.83 -33.84
CA HIS A 19 -10.65 -14.80 -33.60
C HIS A 19 -10.09 -13.56 -32.88
N GLU A 20 -8.99 -13.70 -32.15
CA GLU A 20 -8.46 -12.67 -31.27
C GLU A 20 -6.94 -12.82 -31.08
N VAL A 21 -6.22 -11.69 -31.04
CA VAL A 21 -4.80 -11.65 -30.68
C VAL A 21 -4.59 -10.79 -29.45
N VAL A 22 -4.10 -11.39 -28.38
CA VAL A 22 -3.74 -10.68 -27.15
C VAL A 22 -2.29 -10.23 -27.25
N LEU A 23 -2.08 -8.93 -27.43
CA LEU A 23 -0.77 -8.30 -27.28
C LEU A 23 -0.61 -7.81 -25.85
N ARG A 24 0.38 -8.35 -25.13
CA ARG A 24 0.78 -7.88 -23.80
C ARG A 24 1.96 -6.93 -23.96
N LEU A 25 1.80 -5.68 -23.51
CA LEU A 25 2.91 -4.75 -23.39
C LEU A 25 3.74 -5.17 -22.18
N LEU A 26 5.02 -5.48 -22.37
CA LEU A 26 5.90 -5.99 -21.31
C LEU A 26 6.34 -4.88 -20.34
N ASP A 27 6.38 -3.64 -20.81
CA ASP A 27 6.90 -2.49 -20.05
C ASP A 27 5.81 -1.67 -19.34
N VAL A 28 4.54 -2.05 -19.48
CA VAL A 28 3.41 -1.36 -18.84
C VAL A 28 2.82 -2.28 -17.79
N VAL A 29 3.15 -2.01 -16.52
CA VAL A 29 2.55 -2.69 -15.37
C VAL A 29 1.37 -1.84 -14.90
N GLU A 30 0.16 -2.24 -15.29
CA GLU A 30 -1.07 -1.60 -14.82
C GLU A 30 -1.34 -2.02 -13.37
N ASP A 31 -1.11 -1.11 -12.42
CA ASP A 31 -1.55 -1.29 -11.03
C ASP A 31 -3.10 -1.25 -11.02
N PRO A 32 -3.79 -2.34 -10.63
CA PRO A 32 -5.26 -2.38 -10.59
C PRO A 32 -5.87 -1.35 -9.64
N VAL A 33 -5.09 -0.81 -8.70
CA VAL A 33 -5.51 0.12 -7.64
C VAL A 33 -5.08 1.56 -7.95
N ALA A 34 -3.83 1.77 -8.38
CA ALA A 34 -3.33 3.11 -8.71
C ALA A 34 -3.62 3.53 -10.16
N GLY A 35 -3.93 2.56 -11.03
CA GLY A 35 -4.08 2.75 -12.47
C GLY A 35 -2.75 3.02 -13.18
N VAL A 36 -2.78 2.98 -14.52
CA VAL A 36 -1.61 3.31 -15.36
C VAL A 36 -1.15 4.76 -15.12
N ASN A 37 0.16 4.99 -14.98
CA ASN A 37 0.72 6.33 -14.79
C ASN A 37 0.45 7.24 -16.01
N ARG A 38 0.44 8.57 -15.86
CA ARG A 38 0.10 9.49 -16.98
C ARG A 38 0.98 9.28 -18.21
N THR A 39 2.26 9.00 -17.99
CA THR A 39 3.25 8.75 -19.06
C THR A 39 2.99 7.43 -19.77
N GLU A 40 2.69 6.37 -19.01
CA GLU A 40 2.37 5.04 -19.54
C GLU A 40 1.04 5.04 -20.29
N ARG A 41 0.03 5.80 -19.84
CA ARG A 41 -1.24 5.96 -20.58
C ARG A 41 -1.02 6.58 -21.95
N ALA A 42 -0.13 7.58 -22.04
CA ALA A 42 0.21 8.21 -23.31
C ALA A 42 0.90 7.21 -24.26
N GLN A 43 1.82 6.39 -23.74
CA GLN A 43 2.49 5.34 -24.52
C GLN A 43 1.53 4.25 -24.98
N VAL A 44 0.64 3.78 -24.11
CA VAL A 44 -0.39 2.79 -24.46
C VAL A 44 -1.30 3.33 -25.55
N GLN A 45 -1.74 4.58 -25.44
CA GLN A 45 -2.60 5.22 -26.44
C GLN A 45 -1.87 5.40 -27.78
N GLU A 46 -0.59 5.74 -27.76
CA GLU A 46 0.24 5.84 -28.96
C GLU A 46 0.40 4.49 -29.66
N VAL A 47 0.67 3.42 -28.90
CA VAL A 47 0.76 2.05 -29.44
C VAL A 47 -0.59 1.61 -30.01
N ILE A 48 -1.70 1.84 -29.31
CA ILE A 48 -3.06 1.55 -29.81
C ILE A 48 -3.29 2.29 -31.13
N ALA A 49 -3.01 3.60 -31.18
CA ALA A 49 -3.17 4.41 -32.38
C ALA A 49 -2.30 3.91 -33.55
N SER A 50 -1.08 3.45 -33.28
CA SER A 50 -0.18 2.89 -34.31
C SER A 50 -0.66 1.55 -34.88
N LEU A 51 -1.44 0.80 -34.11
CA LEU A 51 -1.98 -0.50 -34.48
C LEU A 51 -3.37 -0.42 -35.12
N GLN A 52 -4.05 0.73 -35.01
CA GLN A 52 -5.33 0.94 -35.65
C GLN A 52 -5.17 1.04 -37.17
N SER A 53 -5.93 0.22 -37.90
CA SER A 53 -6.02 0.28 -39.37
C SER A 53 -7.41 -0.17 -39.83
N ASP A 54 -7.76 0.04 -41.10
CA ASP A 54 -9.03 -0.40 -41.70
C ASP A 54 -9.31 -1.91 -41.52
N GLN A 55 -8.29 -2.70 -41.20
CA GLN A 55 -8.40 -4.14 -40.99
C GLN A 55 -7.98 -4.60 -39.59
N VAL A 56 -7.67 -3.70 -38.66
CA VAL A 56 -7.19 -4.03 -37.31
C VAL A 56 -7.77 -3.05 -36.29
N GLU A 57 -8.60 -3.56 -35.38
CA GLU A 57 -9.15 -2.79 -34.27
C GLU A 57 -8.41 -3.17 -32.97
N ALA A 58 -7.64 -2.21 -32.45
CA ALA A 58 -6.94 -2.34 -31.18
C ALA A 58 -7.81 -1.75 -30.08
N ILE A 59 -8.25 -2.60 -29.14
CA ILE A 59 -9.12 -2.25 -28.02
C ILE A 59 -8.41 -2.64 -26.72
N PRO A 60 -8.41 -1.80 -25.68
CA PRO A 60 -7.84 -2.16 -24.39
C PRO A 60 -8.66 -3.26 -23.70
N TRP A 61 -8.01 -4.06 -22.85
CA TRP A 61 -8.63 -5.24 -22.24
C TRP A 61 -9.86 -4.89 -21.38
N HIS A 62 -9.87 -3.71 -20.75
CA HIS A 62 -10.96 -3.26 -19.90
C HIS A 62 -12.21 -2.86 -20.70
N GLU A 63 -12.09 -2.52 -21.98
CA GLU A 63 -13.25 -2.27 -22.85
C GLU A 63 -13.84 -3.58 -23.39
N VAL A 64 -13.00 -4.60 -23.59
CA VAL A 64 -13.45 -5.93 -24.00
C VAL A 64 -14.17 -6.65 -22.87
N GLN A 65 -13.65 -6.53 -21.64
CA GLN A 65 -14.22 -7.16 -20.45
C GLN A 65 -14.49 -6.13 -19.35
N PRO A 66 -15.47 -5.23 -19.54
CA PRO A 66 -15.75 -4.13 -18.61
C PRO A 66 -16.18 -4.62 -17.23
N MET A 67 -16.83 -5.78 -17.16
CA MET A 67 -17.22 -6.40 -15.89
C MET A 67 -16.01 -6.78 -15.02
N ILE A 68 -14.96 -7.35 -15.61
CA ILE A 68 -13.76 -7.78 -14.86
C ILE A 68 -12.95 -6.56 -14.43
N ALA A 69 -12.82 -5.56 -15.31
CA ALA A 69 -12.16 -4.30 -14.98
C ALA A 69 -12.84 -3.57 -13.81
N GLU A 70 -14.17 -3.50 -13.81
CA GLU A 70 -14.91 -2.87 -12.71
C GLU A 70 -14.82 -3.67 -11.41
N LEU A 71 -14.83 -5.01 -11.49
CA LEU A 71 -14.63 -5.87 -10.32
C LEU A 71 -13.25 -5.64 -9.68
N LEU A 72 -12.18 -5.55 -10.48
CA LEU A 72 -10.83 -5.25 -10.02
C LEU A 72 -10.74 -3.84 -9.41
N ARG A 73 -11.39 -2.85 -10.02
CA ARG A 73 -11.45 -1.47 -9.49
C ARG A 73 -12.15 -1.41 -8.13
N MET A 74 -13.28 -2.11 -7.99
CA MET A 74 -14.03 -2.19 -6.75
C MET A 74 -13.23 -2.92 -5.66
N GLN A 75 -12.53 -3.99 -6.03
CA GLN A 75 -11.61 -4.71 -5.13
C GLN A 75 -10.49 -3.80 -4.63
N GLY A 76 -9.89 -2.99 -5.50
CA GLY A 76 -8.87 -2.00 -5.13
C GLY A 76 -9.39 -0.94 -4.16
N ALA A 77 -10.59 -0.42 -4.39
CA ALA A 77 -11.24 0.52 -3.47
C ALA A 77 -11.50 -0.11 -2.10
N TRP A 78 -11.93 -1.39 -2.06
CA TRP A 78 -12.15 -2.13 -0.82
C TRP A 78 -10.84 -2.33 -0.05
N MET A 79 -9.77 -2.70 -0.74
CA MET A 79 -8.43 -2.83 -0.15
C MET A 79 -7.99 -1.49 0.47
N GLY A 80 -8.14 -0.38 -0.27
CA GLY A 80 -7.81 0.95 0.23
C GLY A 80 -8.62 1.36 1.47
N LEU A 81 -9.91 1.05 1.49
CA LEU A 81 -10.77 1.28 2.65
C LEU A 81 -10.31 0.48 3.87
N MET A 82 -10.04 -0.81 3.70
CA MET A 82 -9.55 -1.69 4.78
C MET A 82 -8.21 -1.19 5.31
N MET A 83 -7.31 -0.78 4.41
CA MET A 83 -6.01 -0.24 4.80
C MET A 83 -6.15 1.06 5.61
N GLY A 84 -7.03 1.97 5.19
CA GLY A 84 -7.37 3.17 5.96
C GLY A 84 -7.91 2.85 7.35
N LEU A 85 -8.78 1.84 7.47
CA LEU A 85 -9.31 1.38 8.76
C LEU A 85 -8.20 0.80 9.66
N VAL A 86 -7.29 0.00 9.11
CA VAL A 86 -6.14 -0.55 9.85
C VAL A 86 -5.25 0.57 10.38
N PHE A 87 -4.90 1.56 9.54
CA PHE A 87 -4.12 2.73 9.96
C PHE A 87 -4.85 3.53 11.05
N PHE A 88 -6.16 3.67 10.95
CA PHE A 88 -6.98 4.32 11.96
C PHE A 88 -6.93 3.57 13.30
N VAL A 89 -7.12 2.26 13.31
CA VAL A 89 -7.03 1.44 14.54
C VAL A 89 -5.63 1.52 15.14
N ILE A 90 -4.59 1.42 14.33
CA ILE A 90 -3.20 1.58 14.75
C ILE A 90 -2.98 2.94 15.43
N ALA A 91 -3.52 4.02 14.87
CA ALA A 91 -3.42 5.34 15.49
C ALA A 91 -4.01 5.34 16.91
N PHE A 92 -5.20 4.74 17.12
CA PHE A 92 -5.79 4.63 18.46
C PHE A 92 -4.92 3.82 19.42
N VAL A 93 -4.35 2.70 18.96
CA VAL A 93 -3.43 1.89 19.77
C VAL A 93 -2.22 2.71 20.18
N ILE A 94 -1.59 3.42 19.24
CA ILE A 94 -0.42 4.26 19.50
C ILE A 94 -0.74 5.36 20.54
N VAL A 95 -1.87 6.06 20.40
CA VAL A 95 -2.27 7.08 21.39
C VAL A 95 -2.39 6.46 22.78
N GLY A 96 -3.05 5.30 22.90
CA GLY A 96 -3.25 4.62 24.17
C GLY A 96 -1.93 4.21 24.81
N THR A 97 -1.06 3.56 24.04
CA THR A 97 0.25 3.10 24.50
C THR A 97 1.17 4.26 24.88
N MET A 98 1.28 5.29 24.03
CA MET A 98 2.10 6.47 24.32
C MET A 98 1.59 7.21 25.54
N SER A 99 0.28 7.40 25.67
CA SER A 99 -0.29 8.07 26.84
C SER A 99 0.04 7.32 28.13
N MET A 100 -0.03 5.99 28.12
CA MET A 100 0.33 5.17 29.29
C MET A 100 1.82 5.26 29.61
N ALA A 101 2.70 5.08 28.62
CA ALA A 101 4.15 5.16 28.81
C ALA A 101 4.60 6.51 29.38
N LEU A 102 3.95 7.60 28.96
CA LEU A 102 4.23 8.95 29.47
C LEU A 102 3.76 9.13 30.92
N LEU A 103 2.64 8.51 31.32
CA LEU A 103 2.15 8.56 32.69
C LEU A 103 3.07 7.84 33.67
N GLU A 104 3.65 6.71 33.28
CA GLU A 104 4.61 5.98 34.12
C GLU A 104 5.87 6.81 34.40
N ARG A 105 6.28 7.65 33.44
CA ARG A 105 7.51 8.46 33.50
C ARG A 105 7.28 9.92 33.90
N THR A 106 6.09 10.25 34.43
CA THR A 106 5.74 11.65 34.76
C THR A 106 6.72 12.29 35.76
N TRP A 107 7.27 11.50 36.69
CA TRP A 107 8.26 11.97 37.67
C TRP A 107 9.59 12.38 37.01
N GLU A 108 10.07 11.61 36.02
CA GLU A 108 11.29 11.94 35.27
C GLU A 108 11.13 13.27 34.53
N PHE A 109 10.00 13.46 33.85
CA PHE A 109 9.69 14.72 33.16
C PHE A 109 9.53 15.89 34.14
N GLY A 110 8.97 15.65 35.34
CA GLY A 110 8.89 16.63 36.41
C GLY A 110 10.27 17.09 36.91
N LEU A 111 11.21 16.15 37.09
CA LEU A 111 12.59 16.45 37.48
C LEU A 111 13.34 17.23 36.38
N LEU A 112 13.20 16.83 35.12
CA LEU A 112 13.79 17.55 33.98
C LEU A 112 13.30 19.00 33.91
N ARG A 113 12.01 19.24 34.17
CA ARG A 113 11.45 20.60 34.27
C ARG A 113 12.01 21.38 35.46
N ALA A 114 12.23 20.73 36.61
CA ALA A 114 12.83 21.37 37.78
C ALA A 114 14.29 21.79 37.54
N LEU A 115 15.02 21.04 36.69
CA LEU A 115 16.36 21.38 36.22
C LEU A 115 16.38 22.47 35.13
N GLY A 116 15.21 23.01 34.74
CA GLY A 116 15.10 24.10 33.76
C GLY A 116 14.88 23.63 32.31
N THR A 117 14.61 22.35 32.07
CA THR A 117 14.32 21.84 30.71
C THR A 117 13.02 22.44 30.20
N SER A 118 13.04 22.97 28.97
CA SER A 118 11.84 23.54 28.35
C SER A 118 10.81 22.46 28.00
N PRO A 119 9.50 22.76 28.04
CA PRO A 119 8.45 21.83 27.62
C PRO A 119 8.60 21.35 26.17
N SER A 120 9.16 22.20 25.29
CA SER A 120 9.44 21.84 23.90
C SER A 120 10.56 20.82 23.76
N ALA A 121 11.60 20.87 24.62
CA ALA A 121 12.65 19.85 24.63
C ALA A 121 12.13 18.49 25.10
N ILE A 122 11.21 18.48 26.08
CA ILE A 122 10.54 17.24 26.51
C ILE A 122 9.66 16.68 25.38
N ALA A 123 8.89 17.54 24.69
CA ALA A 123 8.10 17.11 23.54
C ALA A 123 8.97 16.54 22.41
N ALA A 124 10.13 17.16 22.12
CA ALA A 124 11.07 16.65 21.13
C ALA A 124 11.66 15.29 21.52
N LEU A 125 11.96 15.07 22.80
CA LEU A 125 12.41 13.77 23.30
C LEU A 125 11.35 12.69 23.09
N ILE A 126 10.09 12.97 23.42
CA ILE A 126 8.96 12.05 23.23
C ILE A 126 8.76 11.73 21.75
N LEU A 127 8.83 12.74 20.88
CA LEU A 127 8.73 12.56 19.43
C LEU A 127 9.89 11.75 18.87
N ALA A 128 11.10 11.92 19.40
CA ALA A 128 12.26 11.12 19.01
C ALA A 128 12.09 9.65 19.44
N GLU A 129 11.59 9.40 20.65
CA GLU A 129 11.26 8.05 21.14
C GLU A 129 10.20 7.39 20.25
N ALA A 130 9.12 8.10 19.95
CA ALA A 130 8.08 7.64 19.02
C ALA A 130 8.63 7.38 17.61
N GLY A 131 9.52 8.24 17.12
CA GLY A 131 10.18 8.08 15.82
C GLY A 131 11.04 6.81 15.76
N TRP A 132 11.82 6.54 16.81
CA TRP A 132 12.60 5.30 16.93
C TRP A 132 11.72 4.05 16.98
N LEU A 133 10.64 4.09 17.78
CA LEU A 133 9.69 2.98 17.85
C LEU A 133 8.98 2.75 16.51
N GLY A 134 8.59 3.83 15.83
CA GLY A 134 8.02 3.78 14.49
C GLY A 134 9.00 3.18 13.48
N ALA A 135 10.26 3.62 13.48
CA ALA A 135 11.29 3.14 12.56
C ALA A 135 11.62 1.66 12.77
N LEU A 136 11.76 1.23 14.02
CA LEU A 136 11.98 -0.19 14.35
C LEU A 136 10.77 -1.04 13.99
N GLY A 137 9.57 -0.60 14.35
CA GLY A 137 8.33 -1.31 14.01
C GLY A 137 8.09 -1.40 12.50
N GLY A 138 8.29 -0.30 11.77
CA GLY A 138 8.18 -0.24 10.32
C GLY A 138 9.23 -1.11 9.62
N GLY A 139 10.48 -1.09 10.09
CA GLY A 139 11.56 -1.93 9.57
C GLY A 139 11.30 -3.42 9.79
N VAL A 140 10.92 -3.82 11.00
CA VAL A 140 10.56 -5.22 11.32
C VAL A 140 9.33 -5.65 10.52
N GLY A 141 8.30 -4.81 10.45
CA GLY A 141 7.08 -5.08 9.68
C GLY A 141 7.36 -5.26 8.20
N MET A 142 8.24 -4.45 7.62
CA MET A 142 8.67 -4.58 6.22
C MET A 142 9.40 -5.90 5.97
N ILE A 143 10.33 -6.29 6.85
CA ILE A 143 11.07 -7.55 6.73
C ILE A 143 10.12 -8.75 6.84
N LEU A 144 9.23 -8.75 7.83
CA LEU A 144 8.25 -9.82 8.03
C LEU A 144 7.26 -9.91 6.87
N GLY A 145 6.74 -8.76 6.40
CA GLY A 145 5.86 -8.70 5.25
C GLY A 145 6.52 -9.22 3.98
N HIS A 146 7.78 -8.86 3.75
CA HIS A 146 8.55 -9.38 2.63
C HIS A 146 8.79 -10.89 2.75
N LEU A 147 9.12 -11.40 3.94
CA LEU A 147 9.31 -12.83 4.17
C LEU A 147 8.02 -13.62 3.90
N VAL A 148 6.88 -13.12 4.37
CA VAL A 148 5.57 -13.70 4.08
C VAL A 148 5.31 -13.68 2.57
N ASN A 149 5.59 -12.57 1.89
CA ASN A 149 5.43 -12.47 0.44
C ASN A 149 6.26 -13.51 -0.31
N VAL A 150 7.54 -13.67 0.05
CA VAL A 150 8.44 -14.66 -0.58
C VAL A 150 7.94 -16.08 -0.33
N CYS A 151 7.51 -16.39 0.90
CA CYS A 151 6.94 -17.68 1.25
C CYS A 151 5.71 -18.00 0.38
N LEU A 152 4.78 -17.04 0.28
CA LEU A 152 3.57 -17.17 -0.52
C LEU A 152 3.85 -17.22 -2.03
N ALA A 153 4.87 -16.50 -2.50
CA ALA A 153 5.31 -16.56 -3.89
C ALA A 153 5.90 -17.92 -4.29
N HIS A 154 6.51 -18.64 -3.35
CA HIS A 154 7.01 -20.00 -3.56
C HIS A 154 5.92 -21.07 -3.48
N ILE A 155 5.01 -20.97 -2.51
CA ILE A 155 3.92 -21.94 -2.34
C ILE A 155 2.87 -21.76 -3.44
N GLY A 156 2.66 -20.52 -3.88
CA GLY A 156 1.54 -20.14 -4.75
C GLY A 156 0.24 -20.11 -3.95
N ILE A 157 -0.63 -19.14 -4.22
CA ILE A 157 -1.99 -19.17 -3.68
C ILE A 157 -2.82 -19.98 -4.65
N ASP A 158 -3.13 -21.22 -4.28
CA ASP A 158 -4.04 -22.06 -5.04
C ASP A 158 -5.47 -21.59 -4.81
N LEU A 159 -6.07 -21.04 -5.87
CA LEU A 159 -7.44 -20.55 -5.89
C LEU A 159 -8.33 -21.44 -6.77
N SER A 160 -7.85 -22.61 -7.18
CA SER A 160 -8.59 -23.52 -8.07
C SER A 160 -9.91 -24.01 -7.47
N ASP A 161 -9.99 -24.16 -6.15
CA ASP A 161 -11.21 -24.53 -5.42
C ASP A 161 -12.16 -23.34 -5.14
N VAL A 162 -11.75 -22.10 -5.44
CA VAL A 162 -12.58 -20.91 -5.25
C VAL A 162 -13.28 -20.57 -6.56
N GLU A 163 -14.55 -20.94 -6.67
CA GLU A 163 -15.37 -20.70 -7.87
C GLU A 163 -15.66 -19.18 -8.05
N PHE A 164 -14.71 -18.46 -8.63
CA PHE A 164 -14.89 -17.09 -9.12
C PHE A 164 -15.42 -17.10 -10.56
N VAL A 165 -15.91 -15.96 -11.04
CA VAL A 165 -16.33 -15.73 -12.45
C VAL A 165 -15.20 -16.03 -13.46
N VAL A 166 -13.96 -16.19 -12.99
CA VAL A 166 -12.79 -16.55 -13.77
C VAL A 166 -12.12 -17.77 -13.11
N THR A 167 -11.90 -18.84 -13.86
CA THR A 167 -11.12 -20.00 -13.40
C THR A 167 -9.63 -19.64 -13.40
N PHE A 168 -8.98 -19.74 -12.25
CA PHE A 168 -7.54 -19.54 -12.13
C PHE A 168 -6.83 -20.88 -12.35
N ASP A 169 -6.28 -21.08 -13.56
CA ASP A 169 -5.54 -22.30 -13.92
C ASP A 169 -4.07 -22.25 -13.45
N GLU A 170 -3.56 -21.06 -13.13
CA GLU A 170 -2.24 -20.84 -12.53
C GLU A 170 -2.35 -20.15 -11.17
N PRO A 171 -1.55 -20.59 -10.16
CA PRO A 171 -1.57 -19.99 -8.83
C PRO A 171 -1.05 -18.54 -8.87
N ILE A 172 -1.79 -17.65 -8.21
CA ILE A 172 -1.43 -16.23 -8.13
C ILE A 172 -0.19 -16.09 -7.26
N ARG A 173 0.83 -15.40 -7.79
CA ARG A 173 2.07 -15.10 -7.07
C ARG A 173 2.12 -13.62 -6.73
N PRO A 174 2.20 -13.25 -5.45
CA PRO A 174 2.26 -11.85 -5.07
C PRO A 174 3.63 -11.26 -5.47
N VAL A 175 3.58 -10.14 -6.18
CA VAL A 175 4.77 -9.40 -6.61
C VAL A 175 5.19 -8.46 -5.49
N ALA A 176 6.43 -8.59 -5.00
CA ALA A 176 6.98 -7.67 -4.02
C ALA A 176 7.43 -6.38 -4.71
N ASP A 177 6.62 -5.33 -4.59
CA ASP A 177 7.03 -3.99 -4.98
C ASP A 177 7.75 -3.31 -3.80
N LEU A 178 9.09 -3.32 -3.83
CA LEU A 178 9.94 -2.73 -2.78
C LEU A 178 9.63 -1.23 -2.56
N PRO A 179 9.51 -0.40 -3.61
CA PRO A 179 9.03 0.98 -3.49
C PRO A 179 7.74 1.14 -2.68
N VAL A 180 6.73 0.31 -2.95
CA VAL A 180 5.45 0.35 -2.22
C VAL A 180 5.65 -0.06 -0.76
N ALA A 181 6.37 -1.16 -0.50
CA ALA A 181 6.66 -1.61 0.86
C ALA A 181 7.40 -0.53 1.68
N PHE A 182 8.38 0.14 1.08
CA PHE A 182 9.10 1.24 1.69
C PHE A 182 8.20 2.46 1.95
N ALA A 183 7.34 2.83 1.00
CA ALA A 183 6.39 3.92 1.15
C ALA A 183 5.39 3.65 2.30
N LEU A 184 4.94 2.41 2.45
CA LEU A 184 4.06 1.98 3.54
C LEU A 184 4.76 2.01 4.90
N ALA A 185 6.00 1.51 4.98
CA ALA A 185 6.81 1.60 6.19
C ALA A 185 7.01 3.06 6.60
N MET A 186 7.35 3.94 5.65
CA MET A 186 7.50 5.36 5.90
C MET A 186 6.19 6.01 6.35
N SER A 187 5.07 5.67 5.72
CA SER A 187 3.74 6.15 6.11
C SER A 187 3.39 5.74 7.55
N PHE A 188 3.78 4.54 7.97
CA PHE A 188 3.60 4.07 9.35
C PHE A 188 4.48 4.86 10.35
N VAL A 189 5.75 5.13 10.01
CA VAL A 189 6.62 5.97 10.85
C VAL A 189 6.03 7.37 11.01
N LEU A 190 5.60 7.98 9.89
CA LEU A 190 4.98 9.30 9.90
C LEU A 190 3.70 9.32 10.72
N LEU A 191 2.83 8.31 10.56
CA LEU A 191 1.63 8.16 11.38
C LEU A 191 2.00 8.10 12.87
N THR A 192 2.99 7.29 13.23
CA THR A 192 3.43 7.13 14.62
C THR A 192 3.89 8.46 15.22
N ILE A 193 4.69 9.24 14.49
CA ILE A 193 5.17 10.56 14.92
C ILE A 193 4.00 11.54 15.06
N LEU A 194 3.13 11.62 14.04
CA LEU A 194 1.98 12.53 14.02
C LEU A 194 1.00 12.25 15.17
N VAL A 195 0.69 10.97 15.40
CA VAL A 195 -0.21 10.54 16.45
C VAL A 195 0.42 10.76 17.83
N SER A 196 1.71 10.43 17.98
CA SER A 196 2.43 10.64 19.24
C SER A 196 2.61 12.11 19.59
N ALA A 197 2.58 13.02 18.60
CA ALA A 197 2.57 14.45 18.86
C ALA A 197 1.39 14.85 19.74
N VAL A 198 0.20 14.30 19.51
CA VAL A 198 -0.99 14.57 20.35
C VAL A 198 -0.72 14.18 21.81
N ALA A 199 -0.10 13.01 22.04
CA ALA A 199 0.26 12.55 23.37
C ALA A 199 1.35 13.42 24.01
N ALA A 200 2.38 13.80 23.24
CA ALA A 200 3.45 14.69 23.69
C ALA A 200 2.91 16.06 24.12
N PHE A 201 2.03 16.67 23.31
CA PHE A 201 1.36 17.93 23.67
C PHE A 201 0.55 17.80 24.96
N ARG A 202 -0.19 16.69 25.14
CA ARG A 202 -0.92 16.44 26.38
C ARG A 202 0.02 16.31 27.59
N ALA A 203 1.13 15.60 27.46
CA ALA A 203 2.09 15.41 28.55
C ALA A 203 2.74 16.73 29.02
N THR A 204 3.07 17.65 28.10
CA THR A 204 3.63 18.97 28.49
C THR A 204 2.70 19.81 29.35
N ARG A 205 1.39 19.55 29.30
CA ARG A 205 0.37 20.29 30.06
C ARG A 205 0.10 19.71 31.45
N ILE A 206 0.69 18.56 31.81
CA ILE A 206 0.52 17.97 33.15
C ILE A 206 1.25 18.87 34.17
N PRO A 207 0.56 19.43 35.19
CA PRO A 207 1.18 20.32 36.16
C PRO A 207 2.20 19.58 37.04
N PRO A 208 3.42 20.11 37.22
CA PRO A 208 4.48 19.45 37.99
C PRO A 208 4.13 19.25 39.47
N GLY A 209 3.17 20.01 40.01
CA GLY A 209 2.72 19.89 41.41
C GLY A 209 2.00 18.57 41.75
N ILE A 210 1.49 17.82 40.75
CA ILE A 210 0.90 16.49 40.99
C ILE A 210 1.98 15.40 41.07
N ALA A 211 3.09 15.55 40.32
CA ALA A 211 4.16 14.55 40.24
C ALA A 211 4.95 14.39 41.56
N LEU A 212 4.93 15.39 42.44
CA LEU A 212 5.66 15.37 43.73
C LEU A 212 4.80 14.94 44.92
N ARG A 213 3.48 14.75 44.74
CA ARG A 213 2.53 14.41 45.82
C ARG A 213 2.13 12.94 45.87
N GLN A 214 2.55 12.12 44.89
CA GLN A 214 2.31 10.68 44.88
C GLN A 214 3.53 9.93 45.46
N ARG A 215 3.75 10.08 46.76
CA ARG A 215 4.33 9.04 47.63
C ARG A 215 4.01 9.35 49.09
#